data_AF-A0A7Y8X3U6-F1
#
_entry.id   AF-A0A7Y8X3U6-F1
#
_cell.length_a   1.000
_cell.length_b   1.000
_cell.length_c   1.000
_cell.angle_alpha   90.00
_cell.angle_beta   90.00
_cell.angle_gamma   90.00
#
_symmetry.space_group_name_H-M   'P 1'
#
loop_
_entity.id
_entity.type
_entity.pdbx_description
1 polymer ?
#
loop_
_entity_poly.entity_id
_entity_poly.type
_entity_poly.pdbx_seq_one_letter_code
_entity_poly.pdbx_strand_id
1 'polypeptide(L)'
;MSKKTTRRWVTATLTAMLCTGSLALTAQSAPAVPRTSAASEARLTADGADRALAPHAGQEEAAPAAQAAQAAPRITRAQVLARAKTWLTADNGRPVPYSQTKRWKDGYRQDCSGYVSMALGLSKPGPNTVSLKNDGFTRRIAMKDLAPGDLVIKANSNNADRRHVVIFDGWADSAHTAYKSYEQAGGVGTRWKQHSYGVNGRDGYHAYRPVNIVG
;
A
#
# COMPACT_ATOMS: atom_id res chain seq x y z
N MET A 1 -19.28 -50.15 19.71
CA MET A 1 -20.12 -49.23 20.51
C MET A 1 -19.92 -47.80 20.00
N SER A 2 -20.87 -47.30 19.22
CA SER A 2 -20.78 -46.03 18.48
C SER A 2 -21.37 -44.89 19.31
N LYS A 3 -20.56 -43.90 19.69
CA LYS A 3 -21.02 -42.71 20.42
C LYS A 3 -21.40 -41.63 19.40
N LYS A 4 -22.70 -41.43 19.19
CA LYS A 4 -23.27 -40.31 18.42
C LYS A 4 -23.25 -39.05 19.27
N THR A 5 -22.50 -38.03 18.85
CA THR A 5 -22.45 -36.73 19.51
C THR A 5 -23.35 -35.75 18.76
N THR A 6 -24.49 -35.41 19.35
CA THR A 6 -25.50 -34.49 18.81
C THR A 6 -25.05 -33.04 18.98
N ARG A 7 -24.88 -32.31 17.87
CA ARG A 7 -24.64 -30.85 17.86
C ARG A 7 -25.96 -30.11 18.14
N ARG A 8 -26.03 -29.40 19.27
CA ARG A 8 -27.10 -28.43 19.56
C ARG A 8 -26.80 -27.12 18.83
N TRP A 9 -27.71 -26.73 17.96
CA TRP A 9 -27.75 -25.40 17.34
C TRP A 9 -28.44 -24.45 18.31
N VAL A 10 -27.75 -23.39 18.74
CA VAL A 10 -28.38 -22.28 19.47
C VAL A 10 -28.58 -21.16 18.47
N THR A 11 -29.83 -20.96 18.08
CA THR A 11 -30.33 -19.82 17.31
C THR A 11 -30.21 -18.56 18.16
N ALA A 12 -29.34 -17.63 17.76
CA ALA A 12 -29.30 -16.30 18.34
C ALA A 12 -30.41 -15.45 17.69
N THR A 13 -31.40 -15.07 18.49
CA THR A 13 -32.46 -14.14 18.14
C THR A 13 -31.91 -12.74 17.88
N LEU A 14 -32.20 -12.23 16.69
CA LEU A 14 -31.88 -10.89 16.21
C LEU A 14 -32.95 -9.90 16.73
N THR A 15 -32.60 -9.06 17.71
CA THR A 15 -33.48 -7.99 18.18
C THR A 15 -33.19 -6.73 17.36
N ALA A 16 -34.11 -6.38 16.46
CA ALA A 16 -34.11 -5.10 15.75
C ALA A 16 -34.63 -4.00 16.68
N MET A 17 -33.80 -3.02 17.01
CA MET A 17 -34.23 -1.76 17.60
C MET A 17 -34.29 -0.69 16.51
N LEU A 18 -35.53 -0.27 16.17
CA LEU A 18 -35.78 0.98 15.47
C LEU A 18 -35.68 2.12 16.50
N CYS A 19 -34.72 3.03 16.30
CA CYS A 19 -34.75 4.35 16.90
C CYS A 19 -34.92 5.38 15.78
N THR A 20 -36.14 5.88 15.65
CA THR A 20 -36.49 7.13 14.96
C THR A 20 -35.84 8.30 15.69
N GLY A 21 -35.13 9.17 14.96
CA GLY A 21 -34.54 10.39 15.50
C GLY A 21 -33.95 11.27 14.41
N SER A 22 -34.80 12.09 13.78
CA SER A 22 -34.40 13.16 12.88
C SER A 22 -33.94 14.38 13.67
N LEU A 23 -32.72 14.84 13.46
CA LEU A 23 -32.26 16.19 13.80
C LEU A 23 -31.45 16.72 12.62
N ALA A 24 -32.08 17.58 11.84
CA ALA A 24 -31.42 18.38 10.80
C ALA A 24 -30.60 19.47 11.50
N LEU A 25 -29.27 19.39 11.37
CA LEU A 25 -28.37 20.46 11.80
C LEU A 25 -28.00 21.29 10.57
N THR A 26 -28.66 22.45 10.44
CA THR A 26 -28.35 23.45 9.43
C THR A 26 -26.96 24.04 9.68
N ALA A 27 -26.02 23.84 8.77
CA ALA A 27 -24.72 24.50 8.79
C ALA A 27 -24.91 25.99 8.42
N GLN A 28 -24.55 26.88 9.33
CA GLN A 28 -24.54 28.33 9.11
C GLN A 28 -23.26 28.72 8.36
N SER A 29 -23.39 29.24 7.14
CA SER A 29 -22.29 29.78 6.34
C SER A 29 -21.80 31.10 6.94
N ALA A 30 -20.48 31.22 7.17
CA ALA A 30 -19.84 32.46 7.60
C ALA A 30 -19.66 33.44 6.42
N PRO A 31 -19.80 34.77 6.63
CA PRO A 31 -19.67 35.76 5.57
C PRO A 31 -18.20 36.07 5.25
N ALA A 32 -17.88 36.13 3.95
CA ALA A 32 -16.61 36.63 3.43
C ALA A 32 -16.53 38.15 3.59
N VAL A 33 -15.44 38.63 4.17
CA VAL A 33 -15.11 40.07 4.25
C VAL A 33 -14.50 40.53 2.92
N PRO A 34 -15.00 41.62 2.29
CA PRO A 34 -14.45 42.15 1.06
C PRO A 34 -13.23 43.02 1.36
N ARG A 35 -12.16 42.88 0.56
CA ARG A 35 -11.13 43.93 0.45
C ARG A 35 -11.38 44.74 -0.81
N THR A 36 -11.42 46.04 -0.55
CA THR A 36 -11.69 47.18 -1.42
C THR A 36 -10.91 47.19 -2.73
N SER A 37 -11.64 47.56 -3.77
CA SER A 37 -11.21 47.93 -5.11
C SER A 37 -10.33 49.19 -5.12
N ALA A 38 -9.33 49.21 -5.99
CA ALA A 38 -8.87 50.44 -6.62
C ALA A 38 -8.57 50.15 -8.09
N ALA A 39 -9.43 50.65 -8.96
CA ALA A 39 -9.23 50.70 -10.39
C ALA A 39 -8.24 51.81 -10.77
N SER A 40 -7.50 51.61 -11.85
CA SER A 40 -7.31 52.68 -12.83
C SER A 40 -7.02 52.05 -14.19
N GLU A 41 -7.89 52.36 -15.15
CA GLU A 41 -7.76 51.98 -16.54
C GLU A 41 -6.72 52.87 -17.24
N ALA A 42 -5.96 52.28 -18.17
CA ALA A 42 -5.49 53.00 -19.34
C ALA A 42 -5.49 52.03 -20.53
N ARG A 43 -6.34 52.30 -21.51
CA ARG A 43 -6.32 51.70 -22.85
C ARG A 43 -5.51 52.61 -23.78
N LEU A 44 -4.65 52.03 -24.63
CA LEU A 44 -4.60 52.26 -26.09
C LEU A 44 -3.38 51.55 -26.73
N THR A 45 -3.72 50.57 -27.58
CA THR A 45 -3.10 50.06 -28.82
C THR A 45 -1.73 50.59 -29.28
N ALA A 46 -0.81 49.68 -29.65
CA ALA A 46 -0.51 49.31 -31.04
C ALA A 46 0.74 48.41 -31.14
N ASP A 47 0.62 47.37 -31.98
CA ASP A 47 1.61 46.66 -32.81
C ASP A 47 3.08 46.46 -32.38
N GLY A 48 3.50 45.18 -32.46
CA GLY A 48 4.74 44.85 -33.17
C GLY A 48 5.80 44.06 -32.41
N ALA A 49 6.07 42.87 -32.96
CA ALA A 49 7.36 42.18 -33.03
C ALA A 49 7.85 41.27 -31.87
N ASP A 50 7.96 39.99 -32.28
CA ASP A 50 9.02 39.01 -32.02
C ASP A 50 9.20 38.29 -30.67
N ARG A 51 8.83 37.00 -30.74
CA ARG A 51 9.51 35.78 -30.26
C ARG A 51 10.58 35.94 -29.16
N ALA A 52 10.29 35.38 -27.99
CA ALA A 52 10.79 34.08 -27.54
C ALA A 52 10.75 33.99 -26.01
N LEU A 53 9.57 33.69 -25.44
CA LEU A 53 9.47 33.26 -24.05
C LEU A 53 9.77 31.76 -24.00
N ALA A 54 10.96 31.42 -23.49
CA ALA A 54 11.31 30.05 -23.11
C ALA A 54 10.23 29.51 -22.15
N PRO A 55 9.67 28.30 -22.38
CA PRO A 55 8.76 27.73 -21.41
C PRO A 55 9.56 27.42 -20.15
N HIS A 56 9.22 28.09 -19.04
CA HIS A 56 9.56 27.62 -17.71
C HIS A 56 8.92 26.24 -17.57
N ALA A 57 9.73 25.21 -17.77
CA ALA A 57 9.34 23.84 -17.46
C ALA A 57 8.96 23.81 -15.98
N GLY A 58 7.67 23.63 -15.73
CA GLY A 58 7.16 23.36 -14.39
C GLY A 58 7.95 22.20 -13.82
N GLN A 59 8.74 22.48 -12.79
CA GLN A 59 9.24 21.45 -11.92
C GLN A 59 8.05 20.96 -11.11
N GLU A 60 7.33 20.01 -11.70
CA GLU A 60 6.24 19.32 -11.04
C GLU A 60 6.87 18.45 -9.94
N GLU A 61 6.46 18.74 -8.71
CA GLU A 61 7.01 18.32 -7.44
C GLU A 61 6.95 16.79 -7.24
N ALA A 62 7.90 16.06 -7.83
CA ALA A 62 8.10 14.61 -7.61
C ALA A 62 9.12 14.29 -6.49
N ALA A 63 9.61 15.30 -5.78
CA ALA A 63 10.81 15.23 -4.95
C ALA A 63 10.70 14.40 -3.65
N PRO A 64 9.66 14.55 -2.79
CA PRO A 64 9.74 14.06 -1.41
C PRO A 64 9.84 12.54 -1.31
N ALA A 65 9.09 11.84 -2.16
CA ALA A 65 8.90 10.40 -2.04
C ALA A 65 10.00 9.61 -2.78
N ALA A 66 10.47 10.13 -3.92
CA ALA A 66 11.67 9.63 -4.60
C ALA A 66 12.93 9.77 -3.72
N GLN A 67 13.06 10.87 -2.97
CA GLN A 67 14.13 11.07 -2.00
C GLN A 67 14.02 10.12 -0.80
N ALA A 68 12.82 9.85 -0.30
CA ALA A 68 12.61 8.88 0.79
C ALA A 68 12.98 7.43 0.37
N ALA A 69 12.73 7.06 -0.88
CA ALA A 69 13.14 5.77 -1.43
C ALA A 69 14.66 5.63 -1.57
N GLN A 70 15.34 6.71 -1.96
CA GLN A 70 16.79 6.76 -2.10
C GLN A 70 17.51 6.82 -0.74
N ALA A 71 16.85 7.36 0.28
CA ALA A 71 17.37 7.41 1.66
C ALA A 71 17.21 6.11 2.45
N ALA A 72 16.48 5.11 1.93
CA ALA A 72 16.30 3.84 2.62
C ALA A 72 17.64 3.09 2.80
N PRO A 73 17.92 2.53 3.99
CA PRO A 73 19.12 1.74 4.19
C PRO A 73 19.21 0.59 3.18
N ARG A 74 20.42 0.37 2.65
CA ARG A 74 20.71 -0.77 1.78
C ARG A 74 20.52 -2.08 2.56
N ILE A 75 19.89 -3.06 1.92
CA ILE A 75 19.56 -4.34 2.53
C ILE A 75 19.81 -5.49 1.56
N THR A 76 20.24 -6.64 2.03
CA THR A 76 20.39 -7.84 1.18
C THR A 76 19.08 -8.61 1.09
N ARG A 77 18.92 -9.42 0.04
CA ARG A 77 17.77 -10.35 -0.10
C ARG A 77 17.60 -11.26 1.11
N ALA A 78 18.70 -11.82 1.62
CA ALA A 78 18.68 -12.68 2.79
C ALA A 78 18.15 -11.95 4.03
N GLN A 79 18.54 -10.69 4.23
CA GLN A 79 18.02 -9.86 5.32
C GLN A 79 16.53 -9.57 5.16
N VAL A 80 16.06 -9.29 3.94
CA VAL A 80 14.62 -9.09 3.67
C VAL A 80 13.81 -10.32 4.07
N LEU A 81 14.23 -11.52 3.65
CA LEU A 81 13.54 -12.77 3.99
C LEU A 81 13.64 -13.10 5.49
N ALA A 82 14.79 -12.85 6.12
CA ALA A 82 14.95 -13.04 7.56
C ALA A 82 13.98 -12.14 8.34
N ARG A 83 13.87 -10.86 7.95
CA ARG A 83 12.92 -9.91 8.55
C ARG A 83 11.48 -10.32 8.29
N ALA A 84 11.14 -10.73 7.07
CA ALA A 84 9.80 -11.24 6.74
C ALA A 84 9.38 -12.40 7.66
N LYS A 85 10.28 -13.35 7.93
CA LYS A 85 10.01 -14.49 8.83
C LYS A 85 9.69 -14.07 10.27
N THR A 86 10.19 -12.94 10.76
CA THR A 86 10.03 -12.54 12.18
C THR A 86 8.57 -12.43 12.62
N TRP A 87 7.70 -11.88 11.76
CA TRP A 87 6.29 -11.70 12.10
C TRP A 87 5.48 -12.99 12.06
N LEU A 88 6.03 -14.12 11.60
CA LEU A 88 5.35 -15.42 11.68
C LEU A 88 5.15 -15.89 13.13
N THR A 89 5.98 -15.40 14.06
CA THR A 89 5.99 -15.88 15.46
C THR A 89 6.10 -14.74 16.49
N ALA A 90 6.03 -13.48 16.06
CA ALA A 90 6.29 -12.33 16.94
C ALA A 90 5.19 -12.06 17.99
N ASP A 91 4.01 -12.66 17.84
CA ASP A 91 2.88 -12.59 18.78
C ASP A 91 2.86 -13.83 19.69
N ASN A 92 3.75 -13.88 20.68
CA ASN A 92 3.84 -14.99 21.63
C ASN A 92 3.94 -16.37 20.96
N GLY A 93 4.76 -16.48 19.90
CA GLY A 93 4.90 -17.69 19.09
C GLY A 93 3.87 -17.82 17.96
N ARG A 94 2.97 -16.85 17.80
CA ARG A 94 1.94 -16.81 16.75
C ARG A 94 2.22 -15.70 15.72
N PRO A 95 1.58 -15.76 14.55
CA PRO A 95 1.69 -14.70 13.56
C PRO A 95 1.13 -13.36 14.02
N VAL A 96 1.75 -12.27 13.59
CA VAL A 96 1.25 -10.91 13.86
C VAL A 96 -0.14 -10.74 13.23
N PRO A 97 -1.16 -10.31 13.99
CA PRO A 97 -2.51 -10.14 13.47
C PRO A 97 -2.59 -8.99 12.47
N TYR A 98 -3.50 -9.10 11.50
CA TYR A 98 -3.73 -8.05 10.51
C TYR A 98 -4.53 -6.88 11.08
N SER A 99 -4.15 -5.66 10.74
CA SER A 99 -4.95 -4.47 10.96
C SER A 99 -4.52 -3.32 10.06
N GLN A 100 -5.48 -2.65 9.41
CA GLN A 100 -5.23 -1.43 8.64
C GLN A 100 -5.08 -0.17 9.51
N THR A 101 -5.42 -0.23 10.80
CA THR A 101 -5.45 0.94 11.68
C THR A 101 -4.42 0.88 12.81
N LYS A 102 -3.87 -0.31 13.08
CA LYS A 102 -2.92 -0.52 14.18
C LYS A 102 -1.48 -0.60 13.69
N ARG A 103 -0.58 -0.30 14.62
CA ARG A 103 0.87 -0.51 14.49
C ARG A 103 1.29 -1.67 15.39
N TRP A 104 2.28 -2.43 14.95
CA TRP A 104 2.94 -3.41 15.79
C TRP A 104 3.93 -2.74 16.73
N LYS A 105 4.41 -3.47 17.75
CA LYS A 105 5.36 -2.97 18.76
C LYS A 105 6.71 -2.49 18.18
N ASP A 106 7.03 -2.90 16.96
CA ASP A 106 8.21 -2.40 16.22
C ASP A 106 7.97 -1.06 15.50
N GLY A 107 6.74 -0.54 15.52
CA GLY A 107 6.32 0.74 14.97
C GLY A 107 5.80 0.70 13.53
N TYR A 108 5.83 -0.46 12.85
CA TYR A 108 5.27 -0.61 11.49
C TYR A 108 3.77 -0.89 11.53
N ARG A 109 3.06 -0.56 10.44
CA ARG A 109 1.61 -0.87 10.33
C ARG A 109 1.39 -2.37 10.16
N GLN A 110 0.32 -2.89 10.73
CA GLN A 110 -0.03 -4.32 10.67
C GLN A 110 -0.77 -4.75 9.39
N ASP A 111 -0.61 -4.01 8.30
CA ASP A 111 -1.21 -4.30 7.01
C ASP A 111 -0.16 -4.78 5.99
N CYS A 112 -0.59 -5.04 4.75
CA CYS A 112 0.27 -5.64 3.71
C CYS A 112 1.52 -4.80 3.41
N SER A 113 1.38 -3.50 3.18
CA SER A 113 2.53 -2.65 2.85
C SER A 113 3.33 -2.21 4.07
N GLY A 114 2.72 -2.16 5.27
CA GLY A 114 3.44 -1.97 6.53
C GLY A 114 4.36 -3.14 6.84
N TYR A 115 3.90 -4.38 6.61
CA TYR A 115 4.71 -5.58 6.71
C TYR A 115 5.89 -5.60 5.71
N VAL A 116 5.63 -5.21 4.46
CA VAL A 116 6.72 -5.07 3.46
C VAL A 116 7.70 -3.98 3.85
N SER A 117 7.22 -2.85 4.36
CA SER A 117 8.08 -1.77 4.87
C SER A 117 8.97 -2.26 6.02
N MET A 118 8.43 -3.09 6.90
CA MET A 118 9.18 -3.77 7.94
C MET A 118 10.24 -4.70 7.32
N ALA A 119 9.86 -5.59 6.40
CA ALA A 119 10.80 -6.53 5.80
C ALA A 119 11.95 -5.83 5.03
N LEU A 120 11.66 -4.72 4.36
CA LEU A 120 12.63 -3.92 3.61
C LEU A 120 13.45 -2.95 4.47
N GLY A 121 13.11 -2.79 5.75
CA GLY A 121 13.79 -1.85 6.65
C GLY A 121 13.57 -0.39 6.29
N LEU A 122 12.42 -0.05 5.70
CA LEU A 122 12.07 1.34 5.36
C LEU A 122 11.78 2.16 6.61
N SER A 123 11.84 3.49 6.48
CA SER A 123 11.42 4.42 7.54
C SER A 123 9.98 4.15 7.98
N LYS A 124 9.74 4.23 9.29
CA LYS A 124 8.42 3.96 9.90
C LYS A 124 7.48 5.16 9.69
N PRO A 125 6.17 4.94 9.50
CA PRO A 125 5.49 3.64 9.49
C PRO A 125 5.55 2.91 8.14
N GLY A 126 6.23 3.49 7.15
CA GLY A 126 6.34 2.98 5.78
C GLY A 126 5.22 3.46 4.85
N PRO A 127 5.45 3.45 3.52
CA PRO A 127 4.46 3.85 2.53
C PRO A 127 3.24 2.93 2.49
N ASN A 128 2.12 3.43 1.96
CA ASN A 128 0.99 2.58 1.58
C ASN A 128 1.30 1.84 0.26
N THR A 129 0.45 0.89 -0.17
CA THR A 129 0.69 0.07 -1.37
C THR A 129 0.79 0.89 -2.67
N VAL A 130 0.12 2.04 -2.75
CA VAL A 130 0.18 2.94 -3.93
C VAL A 130 1.53 3.65 -3.98
N SER A 131 1.93 4.28 -2.87
CA SER A 131 3.23 4.94 -2.75
C SER A 131 4.38 3.95 -2.92
N LEU A 132 4.28 2.75 -2.35
CA LEU A 132 5.31 1.70 -2.52
C LEU A 132 5.55 1.36 -4.00
N LYS A 133 4.50 1.45 -4.84
CA LYS A 133 4.57 1.24 -6.29
C LYS A 133 5.06 2.47 -7.05
N ASN A 134 4.55 3.66 -6.72
CA ASN A 134 4.66 4.84 -7.58
C ASN A 134 5.80 5.79 -7.16
N ASP A 135 6.24 5.74 -5.91
CA ASP A 135 7.02 6.81 -5.30
C ASP A 135 8.51 6.46 -5.21
N GLY A 136 9.01 5.65 -6.15
CA GLY A 136 10.43 5.32 -6.27
C GLY A 136 10.96 4.25 -5.31
N PHE A 137 10.17 3.74 -4.35
CA PHE A 137 10.59 2.65 -3.45
C PHE A 137 10.84 1.34 -4.19
N THR A 138 10.20 1.16 -5.34
CA THR A 138 10.31 -0.04 -6.14
C THR A 138 10.37 0.32 -7.63
N ARG A 139 10.92 -0.58 -8.43
CA ARG A 139 10.91 -0.50 -9.89
C ARG A 139 10.22 -1.71 -10.49
N ARG A 140 9.47 -1.50 -11.58
CA ARG A 140 8.78 -2.58 -12.29
C ARG A 140 9.78 -3.58 -12.88
N ILE A 141 9.47 -4.86 -12.82
CA ILE A 141 10.20 -5.94 -13.51
C ILE A 141 9.20 -6.90 -14.19
N ALA A 142 9.69 -7.80 -15.05
CA ALA A 142 8.87 -8.89 -15.54
C ALA A 142 8.68 -9.94 -14.43
N MET A 143 7.53 -10.61 -14.39
CA MET A 143 7.26 -11.67 -13.42
C MET A 143 8.35 -12.75 -13.45
N LYS A 144 8.77 -13.18 -14.65
CA LYS A 144 9.81 -14.21 -14.83
C LYS A 144 11.18 -13.84 -14.23
N ASP A 145 11.44 -12.55 -13.98
CA ASP A 145 12.71 -12.04 -13.46
C ASP A 145 12.69 -11.89 -11.92
N LEU A 146 11.63 -12.36 -11.27
CA LEU A 146 11.50 -12.37 -9.80
C LEU A 146 12.66 -13.15 -9.16
N ALA A 147 13.25 -12.52 -8.15
CA ALA A 147 14.22 -13.10 -7.25
C ALA A 147 13.71 -12.99 -5.81
N PRO A 148 14.18 -13.84 -4.87
CA PRO A 148 13.75 -13.78 -3.47
C PRO A 148 13.94 -12.38 -2.88
N GLY A 149 12.91 -11.87 -2.20
CA GLY A 149 12.85 -10.49 -1.68
C GLY A 149 12.19 -9.47 -2.63
N ASP A 150 11.97 -9.80 -3.90
CA ASP A 150 11.15 -8.97 -4.79
C ASP A 150 9.67 -9.00 -4.35
N LEU A 151 8.87 -8.09 -4.90
CA LEU A 151 7.48 -7.89 -4.51
C LEU A 151 6.53 -8.20 -5.66
N VAL A 152 5.35 -8.72 -5.31
CA VAL A 152 4.21 -8.80 -6.24
C VAL A 152 3.11 -7.89 -5.73
N ILE A 153 2.79 -6.83 -6.48
CA ILE A 153 1.96 -5.72 -6.03
C ILE A 153 0.69 -5.60 -6.88
N LYS A 154 -0.45 -5.46 -6.20
CA LYS A 154 -1.72 -4.96 -6.75
C LYS A 154 -2.10 -3.67 -6.03
N ALA A 155 -1.94 -2.53 -6.71
CA ALA A 155 -2.19 -1.22 -6.13
C ALA A 155 -3.36 -0.45 -6.78
N ASN A 156 -3.80 -0.87 -7.96
CA ASN A 156 -4.72 -0.12 -8.82
C ASN A 156 -6.19 -0.35 -8.41
N SER A 157 -6.54 0.07 -7.20
CA SER A 157 -7.92 0.17 -6.72
C SER A 157 -8.08 1.44 -5.89
N ASN A 158 -9.25 2.08 -5.91
CA ASN A 158 -9.59 3.17 -4.99
C ASN A 158 -9.92 2.67 -3.57
N ASN A 159 -10.26 1.38 -3.42
CA ASN A 159 -10.48 0.75 -2.12
C ASN A 159 -9.18 0.10 -1.62
N ALA A 160 -8.72 0.53 -0.43
CA ALA A 160 -7.53 -0.03 0.21
C ALA A 160 -7.64 -1.54 0.48
N ASP A 161 -8.83 -2.05 0.79
CA ASP A 161 -9.08 -3.49 1.04
C ASP A 161 -8.85 -4.36 -0.21
N ARG A 162 -8.84 -3.74 -1.40
CA ARG A 162 -8.62 -4.43 -2.69
C ARG A 162 -7.18 -4.30 -3.18
N ARG A 163 -6.32 -3.64 -2.42
CA ARG A 163 -4.88 -3.53 -2.68
C ARG A 163 -4.14 -4.60 -1.89
N HIS A 164 -3.07 -5.12 -2.46
CA HIS A 164 -2.26 -6.13 -1.78
C HIS A 164 -0.82 -6.12 -2.26
N VAL A 165 0.07 -6.59 -1.39
CA VAL A 165 1.47 -6.81 -1.73
C VAL A 165 2.01 -8.00 -0.93
N VAL A 166 2.84 -8.80 -1.59
CA VAL A 166 3.55 -9.92 -0.98
C VAL A 166 5.04 -9.90 -1.33
N ILE A 167 5.84 -10.59 -0.51
CA ILE A 167 7.29 -10.73 -0.67
C ILE A 167 7.57 -12.10 -1.27
N PHE A 168 8.07 -12.13 -2.50
CA PHE A 168 8.43 -13.34 -3.21
C PHE A 168 9.57 -14.08 -2.49
N ASP A 169 9.38 -15.38 -2.25
CA ASP A 169 10.38 -16.27 -1.64
C ASP A 169 11.02 -17.20 -2.69
N GLY A 170 10.24 -17.63 -3.68
CA GLY A 170 10.74 -18.46 -4.79
C GLY A 170 9.61 -19.07 -5.62
N TRP A 171 9.94 -19.51 -6.83
CA TRP A 171 9.02 -20.28 -7.65
C TRP A 171 8.70 -21.63 -6.98
N ALA A 172 7.46 -22.07 -7.12
CA ALA A 172 7.00 -23.36 -6.62
C ALA A 172 7.29 -24.50 -7.61
N ASP A 173 7.47 -24.17 -8.88
CA ASP A 173 7.72 -25.10 -9.98
C ASP A 173 8.65 -24.47 -11.03
N SER A 174 9.32 -25.30 -11.83
CA SER A 174 10.25 -24.85 -12.88
C SER A 174 9.56 -24.18 -14.07
N ALA A 175 8.25 -24.35 -14.24
CA ALA A 175 7.48 -23.70 -15.29
C ALA A 175 7.04 -22.28 -14.88
N HIS A 176 7.37 -21.84 -13.67
CA HIS A 176 6.99 -20.54 -13.11
C HIS A 176 5.47 -20.31 -13.12
N THR A 177 4.68 -21.37 -12.87
CA THR A 177 3.21 -21.29 -12.83
C THR A 177 2.65 -20.88 -11.48
N ALA A 178 3.41 -21.11 -10.40
CA ALA A 178 3.10 -20.65 -9.05
C ALA A 178 4.38 -20.28 -8.27
N TYR A 179 4.23 -19.48 -7.23
CA TYR A 179 5.34 -19.08 -6.36
C TYR A 179 4.93 -19.02 -4.90
N LYS A 180 5.92 -19.05 -4.02
CA LYS A 180 5.78 -18.96 -2.56
C LYS A 180 6.10 -17.54 -2.13
N SER A 181 5.36 -17.02 -1.16
CA SER A 181 5.57 -15.66 -0.65
C SER A 181 5.28 -15.55 0.83
N TYR A 182 5.91 -14.56 1.45
CA TYR A 182 5.52 -14.04 2.76
C TYR A 182 4.55 -12.88 2.61
N GLU A 183 3.51 -12.83 3.45
CA GLU A 183 2.50 -11.78 3.37
C GLU A 183 1.85 -11.48 4.73
N GLN A 184 1.26 -10.29 4.80
CA GLN A 184 0.37 -9.86 5.87
C GLN A 184 -1.03 -9.65 5.27
N ALA A 185 -1.93 -10.60 5.51
CA ALA A 185 -3.20 -10.69 4.78
C ALA A 185 -4.42 -10.40 5.66
N GLY A 186 -5.38 -9.66 5.10
CA GLY A 186 -6.65 -9.34 5.75
C GLY A 186 -7.39 -10.59 6.24
N GLY A 187 -7.91 -10.55 7.47
CA GLY A 187 -8.62 -11.67 8.10
C GLY A 187 -7.73 -12.87 8.49
N VAL A 188 -6.42 -12.80 8.26
CA VAL A 188 -5.50 -13.93 8.51
C VAL A 188 -4.30 -13.53 9.37
N GLY A 189 -3.66 -12.40 9.10
CA GLY A 189 -2.36 -12.05 9.69
C GLY A 189 -1.19 -12.58 8.87
N THR A 190 -0.04 -12.72 9.51
CA THR A 190 1.21 -13.05 8.81
C THR A 190 1.22 -14.51 8.39
N ARG A 191 1.61 -14.80 7.15
CA ARG A 191 1.76 -16.20 6.69
C ARG A 191 2.79 -16.33 5.57
N TRP A 192 3.15 -17.59 5.32
CA TRP A 192 3.86 -18.01 4.13
C TRP A 192 2.95 -18.92 3.31
N LYS A 193 2.76 -18.62 2.03
CA LYS A 193 1.76 -19.30 1.19
C LYS A 193 2.18 -19.30 -0.29
N GLN A 194 1.69 -20.30 -1.02
CA GLN A 194 1.78 -20.37 -2.48
C GLN A 194 0.65 -19.58 -3.17
N HIS A 195 1.00 -18.87 -4.26
CA HIS A 195 0.10 -18.08 -5.08
C HIS A 195 0.34 -18.32 -6.57
N SER A 196 -0.67 -18.00 -7.38
CA SER A 196 -0.60 -17.96 -8.85
C SER A 196 -0.96 -16.59 -9.43
N TYR A 197 -1.34 -15.62 -8.61
CA TYR A 197 -1.72 -14.30 -9.12
C TYR A 197 -0.51 -13.54 -9.69
N GLY A 198 -0.75 -12.74 -10.72
CA GLY A 198 0.25 -12.01 -11.49
C GLY A 198 0.93 -12.84 -12.58
N VAL A 199 0.95 -14.17 -12.46
CA VAL A 199 1.62 -15.07 -13.43
C VAL A 199 0.98 -14.97 -14.82
N ASN A 200 -0.36 -14.92 -14.89
CA ASN A 200 -1.09 -14.78 -16.15
C ASN A 200 -1.32 -13.31 -16.58
N GLY A 201 -0.92 -12.34 -15.74
CA GLY A 201 -1.06 -10.91 -16.00
C GLY A 201 -2.50 -10.33 -16.00
N ARG A 202 -3.54 -11.11 -15.67
CA ARG A 202 -4.95 -10.71 -15.84
C ARG A 202 -5.64 -10.17 -14.58
N ASP A 203 -4.98 -10.24 -13.42
CA ASP A 203 -5.57 -9.98 -12.10
C ASP A 203 -5.10 -8.67 -11.43
N GLY A 204 -4.26 -7.91 -12.14
CA GLY A 204 -3.70 -6.64 -11.71
C GLY A 204 -2.50 -6.75 -10.76
N TYR A 205 -1.97 -7.97 -10.57
CA TYR A 205 -0.72 -8.17 -9.84
C TYR A 205 0.48 -8.12 -10.78
N HIS A 206 1.53 -7.48 -10.30
CA HIS A 206 2.69 -7.15 -11.09
C HIS A 206 3.96 -7.23 -10.26
N ALA A 207 5.08 -7.69 -10.84
CA ALA A 207 6.35 -7.81 -10.15
C ALA A 207 7.11 -6.48 -10.05
N TYR A 208 7.68 -6.22 -8.87
CA TYR A 208 8.49 -5.05 -8.59
C TYR A 208 9.72 -5.44 -7.78
N ARG A 209 10.85 -4.78 -8.06
CA ARG A 209 12.08 -4.91 -7.29
C ARG A 209 12.25 -3.68 -6.40
N PRO A 210 12.36 -3.84 -5.06
CA PRO A 210 12.75 -2.76 -4.15
C PRO A 210 14.09 -2.15 -4.56
N VAL A 211 14.20 -0.82 -4.53
CA VAL A 211 15.41 -0.11 -4.97
C VAL A 211 16.55 -0.17 -3.96
N ASN A 212 16.25 -0.44 -2.69
CA ASN A 212 17.25 -0.52 -1.61
C ASN A 212 17.85 -1.92 -1.44
N ILE A 213 17.44 -2.91 -2.24
CA ILE A 213 18.07 -4.24 -2.23
C ILE A 213 19.42 -4.18 -2.95
N VAL A 214 20.46 -4.69 -2.28
CA VAL A 214 21.82 -4.82 -2.81
C VAL A 214 22.32 -6.25 -2.74
N GLY A 215 23.27 -6.56 -3.64
CA GLY A 215 23.66 -7.94 -3.96
C GLY A 215 22.56 -8.64 -4.75
#